data_AF-A0A936N1U9-F1
#
_entry.id   AF-A0A936N1U9-F1
#
_cell.length_a   1.000
_cell.length_b   1.000
_cell.length_c   1.000
_cell.angle_alpha   90.00
_cell.angle_beta   90.00
_cell.angle_gamma   90.00
#
_symmetry.space_group_name_H-M   'P 1'
#
loop_
_entity.id
_entity.type
_entity.pdbx_description
1 polymer ?
#
loop_
_entity_poly.entity_id
_entity_poly.type
_entity_poly.pdbx_seq_one_letter_code
_entity_poly.pdbx_strand_id
1 'polypeptide(L)'
;MEHGTENDDLERIAPMLSRIPRTDPFAVPDGFHDRFAQEVQAMLPRTAPAPAWRRWLVPTAVALPVAALLLAGWWMWRPAPGTPAHAPAIGNVPDGIAMVVWEENLLDGLSEEDLAALAPAPEAPALSADELAEYYDLTGTEVTDLIESL
;
A
#
# COMPACT_ATOMS: atom_id res chain seq x y z
N MET A 1 -4.83 58.66 -7.95
CA MET A 1 -6.14 58.02 -7.73
C MET A 1 -6.22 57.79 -6.24
N GLU A 2 -6.97 58.65 -5.55
CA GLU A 2 -7.15 58.56 -4.10
C GLU A 2 -8.20 57.47 -3.86
N HIS A 3 -7.77 56.33 -3.32
CA HIS A 3 -8.70 55.28 -2.92
C HIS A 3 -9.36 55.73 -1.62
N GLY A 4 -10.61 56.19 -1.71
CA GLY A 4 -11.47 56.36 -0.53
C GLY A 4 -11.52 55.06 0.25
N THR A 5 -11.73 55.13 1.56
CA THR A 5 -11.79 53.89 2.35
C THR A 5 -12.97 53.06 1.88
N GLU A 6 -12.88 51.74 1.99
CA GLU A 6 -13.91 50.79 1.52
C GLU A 6 -15.31 51.09 2.12
N ASN A 7 -15.34 51.78 3.27
CA ASN A 7 -16.56 52.24 3.91
C ASN A 7 -17.18 53.46 3.20
N ASP A 8 -16.37 54.39 2.71
CA ASP A 8 -16.84 55.59 2.00
C ASP A 8 -17.47 55.23 0.65
N ASP A 9 -16.88 54.26 -0.06
CA ASP A 9 -17.43 53.75 -1.32
C ASP A 9 -18.75 52.98 -1.08
N LEU A 10 -18.83 52.23 0.02
CA LEU A 10 -20.04 51.49 0.39
C LEU A 10 -21.17 52.42 0.84
N GLU A 11 -20.86 53.49 1.58
CA GLU A 11 -21.85 54.51 1.95
C GLU A 11 -22.42 55.23 0.72
N ARG A 12 -21.59 55.47 -0.30
CA ARG A 12 -22.02 56.08 -1.58
C ARG A 12 -22.91 55.15 -2.41
N ILE A 13 -22.58 53.86 -2.50
CA ILE A 13 -23.29 52.90 -3.38
C ILE A 13 -24.52 52.31 -2.68
N ALA A 14 -24.44 52.06 -1.38
CA ALA A 14 -25.46 51.36 -0.61
C ALA A 14 -25.59 51.94 0.82
N PRO A 15 -26.20 53.14 0.97
CA PRO A 15 -26.31 53.82 2.26
C PRO A 15 -27.07 53.01 3.31
N MET A 16 -28.04 52.18 2.91
CA MET A 16 -28.74 51.27 3.82
C MET A 16 -27.84 50.14 4.33
N LEU A 17 -26.96 49.59 3.49
CA LEU A 17 -26.08 48.48 3.87
C LEU A 17 -24.95 48.96 4.79
N SER A 18 -24.45 50.18 4.57
CA SER A 18 -23.42 50.80 5.41
C SER A 18 -23.84 50.97 6.87
N ARG A 19 -25.15 51.02 7.13
CA ARG A 19 -25.73 51.16 8.48
C ARG A 19 -25.89 49.84 9.22
N ILE A 20 -25.72 48.70 8.54
CA ILE A 20 -25.84 47.39 9.17
C ILE A 20 -24.56 47.13 9.98
N PRO A 21 -24.67 46.83 11.29
CA PRO A 21 -23.50 46.51 12.10
C PRO A 21 -22.83 45.25 11.54
N ARG A 22 -21.52 45.32 11.29
CA ARG A 22 -20.69 44.18 10.86
C ARG A 22 -20.36 43.29 12.06
N THR A 23 -21.38 42.69 12.66
CA THR A 23 -21.23 41.69 13.71
C THR A 23 -21.18 40.32 13.07
N ASP A 24 -20.22 39.49 13.48
CA ASP A 24 -20.13 38.10 13.05
C ASP A 24 -21.34 37.31 13.60
N PRO A 25 -22.26 36.82 12.75
CA PRO A 25 -23.42 36.06 13.21
C PRO A 25 -23.06 34.64 13.69
N PHE A 26 -21.83 34.19 13.42
CA PHE A 26 -21.33 32.87 13.81
C PHE A 26 -20.41 32.93 15.03
N ALA A 27 -20.43 34.05 15.76
CA ALA A 27 -19.71 34.16 17.03
C ALA A 27 -20.29 33.17 18.05
N VAL A 28 -19.43 32.28 18.53
CA VAL A 28 -19.77 31.28 19.54
C VAL A 28 -19.78 31.94 20.92
N PRO A 29 -20.78 31.68 21.78
CA PRO A 29 -20.79 32.22 23.15
C PRO A 29 -19.61 31.73 23.99
N ASP A 30 -19.20 32.57 24.95
CA ASP A 30 -18.19 32.19 25.93
C ASP A 30 -18.58 30.88 26.64
N GLY A 31 -17.64 29.93 26.71
CA GLY A 31 -17.83 28.64 27.38
C GLY A 31 -18.56 27.55 26.58
N PHE A 32 -18.91 27.78 25.31
CA PHE A 32 -19.53 26.75 24.45
C PHE A 32 -18.66 25.48 24.31
N HIS A 33 -17.33 25.63 24.23
CA HIS A 33 -16.40 24.51 24.10
C HIS A 33 -15.99 23.85 25.42
N ASP A 34 -16.40 24.38 26.58
CA ASP A 34 -15.94 23.88 27.88
C ASP A 34 -16.39 22.44 28.14
N ARG A 35 -17.54 22.05 27.58
CA ARG A 35 -18.11 20.69 27.71
C ARG A 35 -17.64 19.75 26.61
N PHE A 36 -17.22 20.27 25.47
CA PHE A 36 -16.87 19.48 24.30
C PHE A 36 -15.71 18.52 24.58
N ALA A 37 -14.66 18.99 25.26
CA ALA A 37 -13.53 18.14 25.62
C ALA A 37 -13.94 16.95 26.51
N GLN A 38 -14.88 17.17 27.44
CA GLN A 38 -15.39 16.13 28.34
C GLN A 38 -16.26 15.12 27.58
N GLU A 39 -17.10 15.60 26.67
CA GLU A 39 -17.95 14.74 25.83
C GLU A 39 -17.13 13.86 24.90
N VAL A 40 -16.12 14.44 24.23
CA VAL A 40 -15.20 13.67 23.38
C VAL A 40 -14.45 12.63 24.21
N GLN A 41 -13.91 12.99 25.38
CA GLN A 41 -13.24 12.03 26.26
C GLN A 41 -14.16 10.93 26.80
N ALA A 42 -15.44 11.24 27.02
CA ALA A 42 -16.43 10.25 27.44
C ALA A 42 -16.82 9.28 26.30
N MET A 43 -16.74 9.75 25.06
CA MET A 43 -17.06 8.96 23.86
C MET A 43 -15.91 8.03 23.43
N LEU A 44 -14.67 8.36 23.78
CA LEU A 44 -13.55 7.45 23.52
C LEU A 44 -13.71 6.17 24.35
N PRO A 45 -13.65 4.98 23.73
CA PRO A 45 -13.61 3.73 24.47
C PRO A 45 -12.37 3.78 25.37
N ARG A 46 -12.58 3.77 26.69
CA ARG A 46 -11.49 3.66 27.66
C ARG A 46 -10.75 2.38 27.31
N THR A 47 -9.59 2.54 26.67
CA THR A 47 -8.74 1.41 26.33
C THR A 47 -8.23 0.88 27.66
N ALA A 48 -8.93 -0.13 28.18
CA ALA A 48 -8.50 -0.82 29.38
C ALA A 48 -7.06 -1.31 29.11
N PRO A 49 -6.12 -1.13 30.05
CA PRO A 49 -4.78 -1.63 29.86
C PRO A 49 -4.89 -3.14 29.64
N ALA A 50 -4.54 -3.58 28.42
CA ALA A 50 -4.56 -5.00 28.10
C ALA A 50 -3.69 -5.73 29.13
N PRO A 51 -4.17 -6.84 29.71
CA PRO A 51 -3.49 -7.48 30.82
C PRO A 51 -2.13 -8.00 30.32
N ALA A 52 -1.06 -7.71 31.08
CA ALA A 52 0.33 -7.83 30.63
C ALA A 52 0.70 -9.24 30.13
N TRP A 53 0.06 -10.29 30.63
CA TRP A 53 0.25 -11.67 30.17
C TRP A 53 -0.11 -11.88 28.69
N ARG A 54 -1.06 -11.11 28.15
CA ARG A 54 -1.45 -11.17 26.74
C ARG A 54 -0.35 -10.63 25.82
N ARG A 55 0.47 -9.69 26.29
CA ARG A 55 1.61 -9.15 25.53
C ARG A 55 2.74 -10.18 25.38
N TRP A 56 2.90 -11.09 26.32
CA TRP A 56 3.92 -12.14 26.26
C TRP A 56 3.48 -13.38 25.46
N LEU A 57 2.17 -13.67 25.39
CA LEU A 57 1.65 -14.81 24.63
C LEU A 57 1.50 -14.55 23.13
N VAL A 58 1.27 -13.31 22.70
CA VAL A 58 1.13 -12.97 21.27
C VAL A 58 2.37 -13.35 20.42
N PRO A 59 3.63 -13.10 20.83
CA PRO A 59 4.77 -13.53 20.01
C PRO A 59 4.91 -15.06 19.92
N THR A 60 4.41 -15.81 20.91
CA THR A 60 4.49 -17.29 20.89
C THR A 60 3.50 -17.94 19.92
N ALA A 61 2.36 -17.29 19.65
CA ALA A 61 1.34 -17.82 18.74
C ALA A 61 1.80 -17.82 17.27
N VAL A 62 2.68 -16.89 16.88
CA VAL A 62 3.21 -16.77 15.51
C VAL A 62 4.50 -17.57 15.32
N ALA A 63 5.32 -17.74 16.38
CA ALA A 63 6.58 -18.46 16.28
C ALA A 63 6.41 -19.96 15.98
N LEU A 64 5.33 -20.59 16.46
CA LEU A 64 5.07 -22.01 16.25
C LEU A 64 4.84 -22.42 14.78
N PRO A 65 3.95 -21.78 13.99
CA PRO A 65 3.75 -22.14 12.59
C PRO A 65 5.00 -21.87 11.74
N VAL A 66 5.74 -20.78 12.01
CA VAL A 66 6.98 -20.45 11.29
C VAL A 66 8.06 -21.50 11.56
N ALA A 67 8.27 -21.89 12.81
CA ALA A 67 9.22 -22.95 13.15
C ALA A 67 8.84 -24.30 12.52
N ALA A 68 7.54 -24.62 12.45
CA ALA A 68 7.05 -25.84 11.80
C ALA A 68 7.32 -25.84 10.28
N LEU A 69 7.11 -24.71 9.60
CA LEU A 69 7.40 -24.57 8.17
C LEU A 69 8.91 -24.68 7.88
N LEU A 70 9.76 -24.07 8.71
CA LEU A 70 11.21 -24.17 8.58
C LEU A 70 11.70 -25.61 8.79
N LEU A 71 11.17 -26.32 9.78
CA LEU A 71 11.48 -27.74 10.01
C LEU A 71 11.01 -28.63 8.86
N ALA A 72 9.81 -28.38 8.31
CA ALA A 72 9.27 -29.13 7.19
C ALA A 72 10.10 -28.91 5.91
N GLY A 73 10.44 -27.65 5.62
CA GLY A 73 11.30 -27.29 4.49
C GLY A 73 12.69 -27.90 4.60
N TRP A 74 13.30 -27.86 5.78
CA TRP A 74 14.58 -28.53 6.01
C TRP A 74 14.46 -30.06 5.85
N TRP A 75 13.40 -30.67 6.38
CA TRP A 75 13.22 -32.12 6.24
C TRP A 75 13.08 -32.57 4.78
N MET A 76 12.44 -31.74 3.93
CA MET A 76 12.29 -32.01 2.49
C MET A 76 13.61 -31.96 1.72
N TRP A 77 14.60 -31.21 2.20
CA TRP A 77 15.95 -31.14 1.62
C TRP A 77 16.89 -32.28 2.03
N ARG A 78 16.41 -33.26 2.81
CA ARG A 78 17.24 -34.44 3.09
C ARG A 78 17.30 -35.33 1.83
N PRO A 79 18.49 -35.54 1.24
CA PRO A 79 18.62 -36.44 0.12
C PRO A 79 18.18 -37.85 0.54
N ALA A 80 17.28 -38.45 -0.23
CA ALA A 80 16.82 -39.81 0.03
C ALA A 80 18.04 -40.75 0.07
N PRO A 81 18.17 -41.63 1.08
CA PRO A 81 19.23 -42.62 1.09
C PRO A 81 19.09 -43.49 -0.17
N GLY A 82 20.18 -43.55 -0.95
CA GLY A 82 20.22 -44.00 -2.34
C GLY A 82 19.35 -45.22 -2.63
N THR A 83 18.29 -44.99 -3.41
CA THR A 83 17.53 -46.06 -4.06
C THR A 83 18.46 -46.77 -5.04
N PRO A 84 18.67 -48.10 -4.95
CA PRO A 84 19.48 -48.82 -5.91
C PRO A 84 18.83 -48.71 -7.30
N ALA A 85 19.58 -48.17 -8.26
CA ALA A 85 19.12 -47.91 -9.61
C ALA A 85 18.55 -49.18 -10.26
N HIS A 86 17.23 -49.21 -10.47
CA HIS A 86 16.62 -50.06 -11.50
C HIS A 86 16.68 -49.29 -12.82
N ALA A 87 17.44 -49.82 -13.78
CA ALA A 87 17.50 -49.29 -15.13
C ALA A 87 16.10 -49.35 -15.76
N PRO A 88 15.57 -48.25 -16.33
CA PRO A 88 14.28 -48.30 -17.02
C PRO A 88 14.44 -49.02 -18.35
N ALA A 89 13.67 -50.10 -18.53
CA ALA A 89 13.39 -50.63 -19.85
C ALA A 89 12.54 -49.60 -20.59
N ILE A 90 13.09 -49.01 -21.65
CA ILE A 90 12.38 -48.07 -22.53
C ILE A 90 11.34 -48.87 -23.32
N GLY A 91 10.09 -48.80 -22.88
CA GLY A 91 8.92 -49.24 -23.63
C GLY A 91 8.17 -48.02 -24.17
N ASN A 92 8.36 -47.77 -25.47
CA ASN A 92 7.57 -46.95 -26.39
C ASN A 92 6.48 -46.02 -25.80
N VAL A 93 6.76 -44.72 -25.80
CA VAL A 93 5.73 -43.68 -25.73
C VAL A 93 5.48 -43.18 -27.16
N PRO A 94 4.23 -43.20 -27.67
CA PRO A 94 3.91 -42.67 -29.00
C PRO A 94 3.86 -41.12 -29.01
N ASP A 95 4.38 -40.53 -30.10
CA ASP A 95 4.65 -39.11 -30.39
C ASP A 95 3.48 -38.10 -30.24
N GLY A 96 2.31 -38.51 -29.80
CA GLY A 96 1.09 -37.70 -29.89
C GLY A 96 0.70 -36.92 -28.63
N ILE A 97 1.38 -37.10 -27.50
CA ILE A 97 0.93 -36.56 -26.20
C ILE A 97 2.11 -35.95 -25.43
N ALA A 98 2.79 -34.98 -26.04
CA ALA A 98 3.46 -33.94 -25.28
C ALA A 98 2.41 -32.85 -24.99
N MET A 99 1.66 -33.04 -23.90
CA MET A 99 0.82 -31.99 -23.34
C MET A 99 1.69 -30.75 -23.08
N VAL A 100 1.12 -29.57 -23.33
CA VAL A 100 1.67 -28.26 -22.96
C VAL A 100 1.85 -28.23 -21.43
N VAL A 101 3.00 -28.71 -20.99
CA VAL A 101 3.54 -28.46 -19.66
C VAL A 101 3.98 -27.00 -19.71
N TRP A 102 3.33 -26.15 -18.93
CA TRP A 102 3.89 -24.85 -18.60
C TRP A 102 5.11 -25.15 -17.72
N GLU A 103 6.26 -25.37 -18.36
CA GLU A 103 7.52 -25.56 -17.69
C GLU A 103 7.85 -24.26 -16.97
N GLU A 104 7.89 -24.30 -15.65
CA GLU A 104 8.47 -23.24 -14.80
C GLU A 104 9.97 -23.00 -15.13
N ASN A 105 10.53 -23.80 -16.05
CA ASN A 105 11.88 -23.75 -16.59
C ASN A 105 11.98 -23.21 -18.03
N LEU A 106 10.94 -22.56 -18.55
CA LEU A 106 10.99 -21.93 -19.89
C LEU A 106 12.10 -20.87 -20.02
N LEU A 107 12.51 -20.29 -18.89
CA LEU A 107 13.60 -19.31 -18.80
C LEU A 107 15.00 -19.96 -18.80
N ASP A 108 15.12 -21.22 -18.36
CA ASP A 108 16.41 -21.94 -18.30
C ASP A 108 16.91 -22.37 -19.69
N GLY A 109 16.01 -22.44 -20.68
CA GLY A 109 16.33 -22.79 -22.06
C GLY A 109 16.64 -21.61 -22.97
N LEU A 110 16.47 -20.37 -22.50
CA LEU A 110 16.74 -19.18 -23.30
C LEU A 110 18.23 -18.87 -23.26
N SER A 111 18.83 -18.70 -24.44
CA SER A 111 20.22 -18.25 -24.53
C SER A 111 20.33 -16.78 -24.11
N GLU A 112 21.52 -16.31 -23.71
CA GLU A 112 21.75 -14.90 -23.42
C GLU A 112 21.37 -13.98 -24.60
N GLU A 113 21.44 -14.49 -25.83
CA GLU A 113 21.07 -13.77 -27.05
C GLU A 113 19.55 -13.61 -27.19
N ASP A 114 18.77 -14.64 -26.81
CA ASP A 114 17.31 -14.58 -26.79
C ASP A 114 16.81 -13.65 -25.67
N LEU A 115 17.46 -13.70 -24.51
CA LEU A 115 17.21 -12.78 -23.39
C LEU A 115 17.54 -11.33 -23.77
N ALA A 116 18.62 -11.11 -24.53
CA ALA A 116 18.98 -9.79 -25.05
C ALA A 116 17.99 -9.28 -26.10
N ALA A 117 17.35 -10.17 -26.88
CA ALA A 117 16.29 -9.81 -27.82
C ALA A 117 14.95 -9.47 -27.12
N LEU A 118 14.73 -10.01 -25.92
CA LEU A 118 13.60 -9.70 -25.05
C LEU A 118 13.84 -8.48 -24.16
N ALA A 119 15.08 -8.02 -24.03
CA ALA A 119 15.38 -6.77 -23.36
C ALA A 119 14.56 -5.65 -24.03
N PRO A 120 13.87 -4.79 -23.25
CA PRO A 120 13.07 -3.73 -23.82
C PRO A 120 13.97 -2.90 -24.72
N ALA A 121 13.54 -2.70 -25.98
CA ALA A 121 14.26 -1.86 -26.91
C ALA A 121 14.63 -0.55 -26.21
N PRO A 122 15.85 -0.03 -26.38
CA PRO A 122 16.33 1.18 -25.69
C PRO A 122 15.49 2.44 -26.00
N GLU A 123 14.48 2.31 -26.85
CA GLU A 123 13.54 3.35 -27.25
C GLU A 123 12.18 3.29 -26.54
N ALA A 124 11.98 2.41 -25.55
CA ALA A 124 10.84 2.60 -24.65
C ALA A 124 11.00 3.99 -24.03
N PRO A 125 10.12 4.97 -24.32
CA PRO A 125 10.28 6.30 -23.79
C PRO A 125 10.20 6.15 -22.28
N ALA A 126 11.32 6.43 -21.60
CA ALA A 126 11.31 6.55 -20.17
C ALA A 126 10.26 7.62 -19.85
N LEU A 127 9.18 7.22 -19.19
CA LEU A 127 8.13 8.13 -18.76
C LEU A 127 8.82 9.30 -18.05
N SER A 128 8.56 10.50 -18.55
CA SER A 128 9.09 11.70 -17.93
C SER A 128 8.61 11.78 -16.48
N ALA A 129 9.36 12.47 -15.61
CA ALA A 129 8.98 12.60 -14.20
C ALA A 129 7.54 13.13 -14.02
N ASP A 130 7.08 13.96 -14.96
CA ASP A 130 5.73 14.52 -14.98
C ASP A 130 4.67 13.48 -15.37
N GLU A 131 4.90 12.66 -16.40
CA GLU A 131 3.98 11.56 -16.79
C GLU A 131 3.91 10.47 -15.71
N LEU A 132 5.03 10.24 -15.03
CA LEU A 132 5.13 9.27 -13.96
C LEU A 132 4.36 9.75 -12.71
N ALA A 133 4.35 11.06 -12.45
CA ALA A 133 3.50 11.68 -11.43
C ALA A 133 2.01 11.62 -11.80
N GLU A 134 1.64 11.84 -13.06
CA GLU A 134 0.25 11.71 -13.54
C GLU A 134 -0.26 10.26 -13.43
N TYR A 135 0.60 9.28 -13.72
CA TYR A 135 0.28 7.87 -13.52
C TYR A 135 0.02 7.55 -12.04
N TYR A 136 0.82 8.09 -11.11
CA TYR A 136 0.61 7.87 -9.68
C TYR A 136 -0.67 8.51 -9.15
N ASP A 137 -1.03 9.70 -9.65
CA ASP A 137 -2.28 10.36 -9.31
C ASP A 137 -3.49 9.56 -9.82
N LEU A 138 -3.35 8.88 -10.97
CA LEU A 138 -4.37 8.01 -11.55
C LEU A 138 -4.48 6.66 -10.82
N THR A 139 -3.38 6.06 -10.38
CA THR A 139 -3.40 4.75 -9.67
C THR A 139 -3.62 4.88 -8.16
N GLY A 140 -3.59 6.09 -7.61
CA GLY A 140 -3.84 6.36 -6.19
C GLY A 140 -2.83 5.71 -5.25
N THR A 141 -1.66 5.33 -5.77
CA THR A 141 -0.58 4.67 -5.03
C THR A 141 0.56 5.66 -4.87
N GLU A 142 0.61 6.37 -3.74
CA GLU A 142 1.78 7.18 -3.42
C GLU A 142 3.02 6.27 -3.27
N VAL A 143 4.14 6.67 -3.87
CA VAL A 143 5.43 5.98 -3.75
C VAL A 143 5.83 5.80 -2.28
N THR A 144 5.40 6.70 -1.41
CA THR A 144 5.59 6.67 0.03
C THR A 144 4.98 5.43 0.68
N ASP A 145 3.78 5.00 0.23
CA ASP A 145 3.10 3.80 0.75
C ASP A 145 3.83 2.51 0.36
N LEU A 146 4.47 2.49 -0.82
CA LEU A 146 5.22 1.32 -1.28
C LEU A 146 6.49 1.10 -0.46
N ILE A 147 7.16 2.21 -0.08
CA ILE A 147 8.38 2.18 0.73
C ILE A 147 8.08 1.80 2.20
N GLU A 148 6.93 2.19 2.75
CA GLU A 148 6.52 1.77 4.10
C GLU A 148 6.00 0.32 4.17
N SER A 149 5.66 -0.29 3.03
CA SER A 149 5.17 -1.68 2.95
C SER A 149 6.25 -2.77 2.86
N LEU A 150 7.52 -2.38 2.75
CA LEU A 150 8.71 -3.24 2.65
C LEU A 150 9.42 -3.39 4.00
#